data_AF-A0A1G5V9Q6-F1
#
_entry.id   AF-A0A1G5V9Q6-F1
#
_cell.length_a   1.000
_cell.length_b   1.000
_cell.length_c   1.000
_cell.angle_alpha   90.00
_cell.angle_beta   90.00
_cell.angle_gamma   90.00
#
_symmetry.space_group_name_H-M   'P 1'
#
loop_
_entity.id
_entity.type
_entity.pdbx_description
1 polymer ?
#
loop_
_entity_poly.entity_id
_entity_poly.type
_entity_poly.pdbx_seq_one_letter_code
_entity_poly.pdbx_strand_id
1 'polypeptide(L)' 'KFEAKILDGQGKAYPGQKVTFNINGVFYERITGDDGIARLNINLMAGEYIITSSYNGMNAANKVTISS' A
#
# COMPACT_ATOMS: atom_id res chain seq x y z
N LYS A 1 4.59 -9.43 -2.63
CA LYS A 1 3.26 -8.85 -2.26
C LYS A 1 3.49 -7.81 -1.17
N PHE A 2 2.84 -6.65 -1.27
CA PHE A 2 2.84 -5.59 -0.26
C PHE A 2 1.41 -5.36 0.26
N GLU A 3 1.28 -5.04 1.54
CA GLU A 3 0.01 -4.79 2.20
C GLU A 3 0.10 -3.51 3.02
N ALA A 4 -0.93 -2.67 2.92
CA ALA A 4 -1.13 -1.54 3.81
C ALA A 4 -2.47 -1.68 4.52
N LYS A 5 -2.46 -1.59 5.86
CA LYS A 5 -3.67 -1.64 6.69
C LYS A 5 -4.11 -0.23 7.04
N ILE A 6 -5.35 0.09 6.71
CA ILE A 6 -6.01 1.33 7.09
C ILE A 6 -6.96 1.04 8.25
N LEU A 7 -6.84 1.87 9.28
CA LEU A 7 -7.71 1.82 10.46
C LEU A 7 -8.58 3.08 10.50
N ASP A 8 -9.75 2.97 11.11
CA ASP A 8 -10.61 4.10 11.40
C ASP A 8 -10.09 4.90 12.62
N GLY A 9 -10.79 5.97 12.98
CA GLY A 9 -10.43 6.80 14.14
C GLY A 9 -10.51 6.08 15.49
N GLN A 10 -11.04 4.85 15.54
CA GLN A 10 -11.12 4.01 16.73
C GLN A 10 -10.11 2.85 16.71
N GLY A 11 -9.24 2.79 15.69
CA GLY A 11 -8.25 1.72 15.52
C GLY A 11 -8.83 0.41 14.97
N LYS A 12 -10.06 0.40 14.45
CA LYS A 12 -10.66 -0.78 13.81
C LYS A 12 -10.35 -0.81 12.31
N ALA A 13 -10.43 -2.00 11.71
CA ALA A 13 -10.28 -2.17 10.26
C ALA A 13 -11.23 -1.24 9.50
N TYR A 14 -10.71 -0.51 8.51
CA TYR A 14 -11.52 0.42 7.73
C TYR A 14 -11.65 -0.05 6.27
N PRO A 15 -12.74 -0.77 5.93
CA PRO A 15 -12.97 -1.28 4.58
C PRO A 15 -13.39 -0.18 3.60
N GLY A 16 -13.29 -0.47 2.30
CA GLY A 16 -13.77 0.40 1.23
C GLY A 16 -12.93 1.66 1.00
N GLN A 17 -11.76 1.77 1.64
CA GLN A 17 -10.90 2.94 1.54
C GLN A 17 -9.98 2.84 0.34
N LYS A 18 -9.91 3.93 -0.44
CA LYS A 18 -8.97 4.05 -1.56
C LYS A 18 -7.57 4.36 -1.04
N VAL A 19 -6.62 3.50 -1.35
CA VAL A 19 -5.19 3.68 -1.10
C VAL A 19 -4.47 3.74 -2.45
N THR A 20 -3.65 4.77 -2.64
CA THR A 20 -2.79 4.89 -3.81
C THR A 20 -1.39 4.46 -3.43
N PHE A 21 -0.86 3.44 -4.11
CA PHE A 21 0.53 3.04 -3.99
C PHE A 21 1.35 3.68 -5.12
N ASN A 22 2.46 4.32 -4.79
CA ASN A 22 3.48 4.71 -5.75
C ASN A 22 4.74 3.87 -5.52
N ILE A 23 5.22 3.20 -6.56
CA ILE A 23 6.50 2.49 -6.53
C ILE A 23 7.17 2.61 -7.90
N ASN A 24 8.45 2.98 -7.91
CA ASN A 24 9.22 3.20 -9.13
C ASN A 24 8.53 4.14 -10.15
N GLY A 25 7.86 5.19 -9.65
CA GLY A 25 7.13 6.17 -10.48
C GLY A 25 5.76 5.69 -11.01
N VAL A 26 5.38 4.43 -10.78
CA VAL A 26 4.08 3.88 -11.21
C VAL A 26 3.07 3.93 -10.07
N PHE A 27 1.85 4.38 -10.38
CA PHE A 27 0.76 4.51 -9.42
C PHE A 27 -0.25 3.37 -9.56
N TYR A 28 -0.69 2.83 -8.42
CA TYR A 28 -1.70 1.78 -8.33
C TYR A 28 -2.76 2.16 -7.30
N GLU A 29 -4.02 2.28 -7.73
CA GLU A 29 -5.15 2.43 -6.80
C GLU A 29 -5.61 1.05 -6.32
N ARG A 30 -5.81 0.91 -5.02
CA ARG A 30 -6.36 -0.29 -4.37
C ARG A 30 -7.42 0.11 -3.37
N ILE A 31 -8.42 -0.74 -3.20
CA ILE A 31 -9.47 -0.58 -2.19
C ILE A 31 -9.17 -1.55 -1.04
N THR A 32 -9.31 -1.08 0.20
CA THR A 32 -9.19 -1.96 1.37
C THR A 32 -10.36 -2.95 1.43
N GLY A 33 -10.05 -4.21 1.72
CA GLY A 33 -11.07 -5.24 1.98
C GLY A 33 -11.69 -5.11 3.37
N ASP A 34 -12.53 -6.07 3.76
CA ASP A 34 -13.22 -6.13 5.06
C ASP A 34 -12.26 -6.11 6.27
N ASP A 35 -11.01 -6.54 6.06
CA ASP A 35 -9.92 -6.51 7.06
C ASP A 35 -9.19 -5.16 7.13
N GLY A 36 -9.60 -4.18 6.33
CA GLY A 36 -8.97 -2.87 6.21
C GLY A 36 -7.65 -2.91 5.43
N ILE A 37 -7.36 -3.98 4.68
CA ILE A 37 -6.07 -4.16 4.00
C ILE A 37 -6.20 -3.90 2.49
N ALA A 38 -5.38 -2.97 1.98
CA ALA A 38 -5.13 -2.77 0.56
C ALA A 38 -3.90 -3.57 0.14
N ARG A 39 -4.02 -4.34 -0.95
CA ARG A 39 -3.00 -5.32 -1.38
C ARG A 39 -2.45 -5.00 -2.76
N LEU A 40 -1.12 -5.04 -2.90
CA LEU A 40 -0.43 -4.85 -4.17
C LEU A 40 0.53 -6.02 -4.44
N ASN A 41 0.32 -6.72 -5.55
CA ASN A 41 1.33 -7.59 -6.13
C ASN A 41 2.36 -6.72 -6.86
N ILE A 42 3.63 -6.92 -6.56
CA ILE A 42 4.75 -6.16 -7.14
C ILE A 42 5.50 -7.11 -8.06
N ASN A 43 5.61 -6.73 -9.33
CA ASN A 43 6.32 -7.47 -10.35
C ASN A 43 7.40 -6.56 -10.96
N LEU A 44 8.47 -6.34 -10.19
CA LEU A 44 9.65 -5.58 -10.59
C LEU A 44 10.85 -6.52 -10.58
N MET A 45 11.96 -6.09 -11.20
CA MET A 45 13.23 -6.80 -11.08
C MET A 45 13.68 -6.86 -9.62
N ALA A 46 14.56 -7.80 -9.32
CA ALA A 46 15.16 -7.87 -7.99
C ALA A 46 15.92 -6.57 -7.67
N GLY A 47 15.76 -6.08 -6.45
CA GLY A 47 16.31 -4.80 -6.03
C GLY A 47 15.60 -4.19 -4.83
N GLU A 48 16.10 -3.04 -4.38
CA GLU A 48 15.46 -2.24 -3.33
C GLU A 48 14.68 -1.08 -3.94
N TYR A 49 13.46 -0.88 -3.46
CA TYR A 49 12.58 0.21 -3.89
C TYR A 49 11.95 0.88 -2.67
N ILE A 50 11.54 2.13 -2.85
CA ILE A 50 10.62 2.79 -1.92
C ILE A 50 9.20 2.67 -2.49
N ILE A 51 8.29 2.15 -1.68
CA ILE A 51 6.85 2.21 -1.92
C ILE A 51 6.23 3.25 -1.00
N THR A 52 5.44 4.15 -1.56
CA THR A 52 4.65 5.13 -0.82
C THR A 52 3.19 4.74 -0.88
N SER A 53 2.55 4.63 0.28
CA SER A 53 1.11 4.45 0.43
C SER A 53 0.48 5.79 0.77
N SER A 54 -0.50 6.22 -0.02
CA SER A 54 -1.21 7.49 0.17
C SER A 54 -2.69 7.24 0.44
N TYR A 55 -3.21 7.84 1.50
CA TYR A 55 -4.63 7.79 1.89
C TYR A 55 -5.03 9.11 2.55
N ASN A 56 -6.09 9.74 2.05
CA ASN A 56 -6.65 10.98 2.61
C ASN A 56 -5.61 12.07 2.94
N GLY A 57 -4.67 12.31 2.02
CA GLY A 57 -3.58 13.28 2.19
C GLY A 57 -2.42 12.83 3.08
N MET A 58 -2.55 11.71 3.79
CA MET A 58 -1.47 11.09 4.57
C MET A 58 -0.62 10.18 3.68
N ASN A 59 0.68 10.12 3.97
CA ASN A 59 1.64 9.31 3.23
C ASN A 59 2.51 8.50 4.19
N ALA A 60 2.70 7.22 3.87
CA ALA A 60 3.64 6.34 4.55
C ALA A 60 4.60 5.73 3.52
N ALA A 61 5.91 5.79 3.78
CA ALA A 61 6.93 5.26 2.91
C ALA A 61 7.60 4.03 3.56
N ASN A 62 7.80 2.97 2.78
CA ASN A 62 8.45 1.75 3.22
C ASN A 62 9.52 1.36 2.21
N LYS A 63 10.66 0.87 2.69
CA LYS A 63 11.62 0.16 1.84
C LYS A 63 11.08 -1.25 1.60
N VAL A 64 11.01 -1.66 0.33
CA VAL A 64 10.72 -3.03 -0.07
C VAL A 64 11.90 -3.59 -0.83
N THR A 65 12.21 -4.85 -0.55
CA THR A 65 13.24 -5.61 -1.28
C THR A 65 12.54 -6.68 -2.09
N ILE A 66 12.77 -6.67 -3.40
CA ILE A 66 12.32 -7.72 -4.31
C ILE A 66 13.48 -8.67 -4.47
N SER A 67 13.30 -9.92 -4.03
CA SER A 67 14.25 -11.01 -4.24
C SER A 67 13.81 -11.85 -5.44
N SER A 68 14.80 -12.41 -6.15
CA SER A 68 14.62 -13.44 -7.18
C SER A 68 14.04 -14.73 -6.61
#